data_AF-A0A6M3JIZ2-F1
#
_entry.id   AF-A0A6M3JIZ2-F1
#
_cell.length_a   1.000
_cell.length_b   1.000
_cell.length_c   1.000
_cell.angle_alpha   90.00
_cell.angle_beta   90.00
_cell.angle_gamma   90.00
#
_symmetry.space_group_name_H-M   'P 1'
#
loop_
_entity.id
_entity.type
_entity.pdbx_description
1 polymer ?
#
loop_
_entity_poly.entity_id
_entity_poly.type
_entity_poly.pdbx_seq_one_letter_code
_entity_poly.pdbx_strand_id
1 'polypeptide(L)'
;MKENIAPMDMTIAVGYGTAQVMRDGEIIYNENTANIQSYDDYKTLSEFEEMAEQDPDHDWRVILNAPFKDSEYQRRGKEKWVLIKSGMGFA
;
A
#
# COMPACT_ATOMS: atom_id res chain seq x y z
N MET A 1 18.97 -8.69 -9.97
CA MET A 1 18.35 -8.65 -8.63
C MET A 1 16.88 -8.99 -8.80
N LYS A 2 16.30 -9.81 -7.91
CA LYS A 2 14.87 -10.17 -7.99
C LYS A 2 14.05 -8.99 -7.44
N GLU A 3 13.04 -8.55 -8.19
CA GLU A 3 12.10 -7.54 -7.70
C GLU A 3 11.34 -8.12 -6.49
N ASN A 4 11.13 -7.30 -5.46
CA ASN A 4 10.29 -7.65 -4.32
C ASN A 4 8.87 -7.16 -4.64
N ILE A 5 7.98 -8.09 -4.93
CA ILE A 5 6.59 -7.84 -5.31
C ILE A 5 5.71 -8.04 -4.08
N ALA A 6 4.89 -7.04 -3.74
CA ALA A 6 3.89 -7.20 -2.69
C ALA A 6 2.82 -8.22 -3.13
N PRO A 7 2.39 -9.12 -2.23
CA PRO A 7 1.34 -10.08 -2.57
C PRO A 7 -0.03 -9.39 -2.57
N MET A 8 -0.94 -9.82 -3.45
CA MET A 8 -2.25 -9.13 -3.63
C MET A 8 -3.17 -9.27 -2.40
N ASP A 9 -2.98 -10.30 -1.59
CA ASP A 9 -3.66 -10.51 -0.32
C ASP A 9 -3.03 -9.73 0.85
N MET A 10 -2.00 -8.92 0.61
CA MET A 10 -1.42 -8.05 1.62
C MET A 10 -2.47 -7.06 2.12
N THR A 11 -2.80 -7.14 3.41
CA THR A 11 -3.60 -6.13 4.08
C THR A 11 -2.83 -4.81 4.13
N ILE A 12 -3.47 -3.71 3.72
CA ILE A 12 -2.93 -2.36 3.79
C ILE A 12 -3.15 -1.83 5.20
N ALA A 13 -2.41 -2.39 6.14
CA ALA A 13 -2.43 -2.03 7.53
C ALA A 13 -1.06 -2.25 8.17
N VAL A 14 -0.69 -1.40 9.13
CA VAL A 14 0.48 -1.63 10.01
C VAL A 14 0.09 -1.67 11.49
N GLY A 15 -1.18 -1.42 11.81
CA GLY A 15 -1.75 -1.50 13.16
C GLY A 15 -1.33 -0.36 14.10
N TYR A 16 -0.05 0.00 14.11
CA TYR A 16 0.46 1.20 14.76
C TYR A 16 1.41 1.91 13.82
N GLY A 17 1.03 3.09 13.33
CA GLY A 17 1.75 3.81 12.29
C GLY A 17 0.80 4.39 11.25
N THR A 18 1.17 4.31 9.97
CA THR A 18 0.30 4.70 8.86
C THR A 18 0.51 3.79 7.65
N ALA A 19 -0.57 3.14 7.23
CA ALA A 19 -0.72 2.49 5.94
C ALA A 19 -1.65 3.33 5.06
N GLN A 20 -1.19 3.66 3.84
CA GLN A 20 -1.96 4.47 2.90
C GLN A 20 -1.70 4.06 1.45
N VAL A 21 -2.71 4.29 0.61
CA VAL A 21 -2.62 4.17 -0.85
C VAL A 21 -2.78 5.54 -1.48
N MET A 22 -1.91 5.85 -2.43
CA MET A 22 -1.88 7.13 -3.11
C MET A 22 -2.01 6.95 -4.62
N ARG A 23 -2.65 7.93 -5.26
CA ARG A 23 -2.68 8.12 -6.72
C ARG A 23 -2.20 9.53 -7.02
N ASP A 24 -1.12 9.66 -7.77
CA ASP A 24 -0.49 10.95 -8.11
C ASP A 24 -0.20 11.86 -6.91
N GLY A 25 0.11 11.26 -5.76
CA GLY A 25 0.35 11.99 -4.52
C GLY A 25 -0.91 12.39 -3.74
N GLU A 26 -2.11 12.06 -4.23
CA GLU A 26 -3.35 12.17 -3.46
C GLU A 26 -3.62 10.89 -2.68
N ILE A 27 -4.04 11.00 -1.41
CA ILE A 27 -4.39 9.85 -0.57
C ILE A 27 -5.78 9.36 -0.96
N ILE A 28 -5.86 8.11 -1.45
CA ILE A 28 -7.11 7.42 -1.80
C ILE A 28 -7.60 6.58 -0.61
N TYR A 29 -6.67 6.06 0.19
CA TYR A 29 -6.96 5.31 1.39
C TYR A 29 -5.92 5.61 2.47
N ASN A 30 -6.36 5.67 3.72
CA ASN A 30 -5.51 5.76 4.90
C ASN A 30 -6.16 4.98 6.04
N GLU A 31 -5.41 4.04 6.62
CA GLU A 31 -5.93 3.16 7.69
C GLU A 31 -6.45 3.94 8.90
N ASN A 32 -5.89 5.12 9.20
CA ASN A 32 -6.24 5.90 10.39
C ASN A 32 -7.49 6.76 10.21
N THR A 33 -7.96 6.94 8.97
CA THR A 33 -9.17 7.72 8.67
C THR A 33 -10.29 6.85 8.10
N ALA A 34 -10.00 5.61 7.72
CA ALA A 34 -11.01 4.64 7.35
C ALA A 34 -11.84 4.23 8.58
N ASN A 35 -13.14 4.01 8.37
CA ASN A 35 -14.04 3.53 9.43
C ASN A 35 -13.84 2.03 9.66
N ILE A 36 -12.76 1.68 10.36
CA ILE A 36 -12.39 0.29 10.68
C ILE A 36 -12.89 -0.04 12.09
N GLN A 37 -13.75 -1.05 12.21
CA GLN A 37 -14.28 -1.53 13.49
C GLN A 37 -13.74 -2.91 13.86
N SER A 38 -13.24 -3.64 12.86
CA SER A 38 -12.75 -5.01 12.95
C SER A 38 -11.63 -5.27 11.95
N TYR A 39 -10.94 -6.41 12.08
CA TYR A 39 -9.89 -6.79 11.15
C TYR A 39 -10.40 -6.95 9.71
N ASP A 40 -11.65 -7.39 9.53
CA ASP A 40 -12.25 -7.64 8.22
C ASP A 40 -12.58 -6.35 7.47
N ASP A 41 -12.53 -5.19 8.13
CA ASP A 41 -12.75 -3.88 7.50
C ASP A 41 -11.50 -3.32 6.82
N TYR A 42 -10.31 -3.89 7.10
CA TYR A 42 -9.08 -3.49 6.43
C TYR A 42 -9.10 -3.90 4.96
N LYS A 43 -8.47 -3.05 4.14
CA LYS A 43 -8.42 -3.22 2.70
C LYS A 43 -7.20 -4.04 2.30
N THR A 44 -7.34 -4.90 1.30
CA THR A 44 -6.20 -5.63 0.71
C THR A 44 -5.63 -4.88 -0.49
N LEU A 45 -4.40 -5.23 -0.88
CA LEU A 45 -3.78 -4.68 -2.08
C LEU A 45 -4.58 -4.99 -3.35
N SER A 46 -5.25 -6.15 -3.41
CA SER A 46 -6.09 -6.54 -4.55
C SER A 46 -7.20 -5.53 -4.83
N GLU A 47 -7.84 -4.96 -3.80
CA GLU A 47 -8.89 -3.96 -3.99
C GLU A 47 -8.36 -2.69 -4.66
N PHE A 48 -7.13 -2.28 -4.33
CA PHE A 48 -6.48 -1.14 -4.96
C PHE A 48 -5.88 -1.47 -6.33
N GLU A 49 -5.46 -2.71 -6.56
CA GLU A 49 -5.06 -3.18 -7.88
C GLU A 49 -6.22 -3.11 -8.87
N GLU A 50 -7.43 -3.49 -8.47
CA GLU A 50 -8.63 -3.36 -9.32
C GLU A 50 -8.86 -1.90 -9.73
N MET A 51 -8.71 -0.96 -8.79
CA MET A 51 -8.80 0.48 -9.10
C MET A 51 -7.69 0.93 -10.05
N ALA A 52 -6.45 0.53 -9.79
CA ALA A 52 -5.29 0.91 -10.57
C ALA A 52 -5.23 0.24 -11.96
N GLU A 53 -5.88 -0.91 -12.14
CA GLU A 53 -6.04 -1.56 -13.45
C GLU A 53 -6.99 -0.78 -14.36
N GLN A 54 -8.04 -0.17 -13.80
CA GLN A 54 -8.96 0.71 -14.54
C GLN A 54 -8.35 2.10 -14.82
N ASP A 55 -7.26 2.45 -14.14
CA ASP A 55 -6.64 3.77 -14.19
C ASP A 55 -5.10 3.68 -14.28
N PRO A 56 -4.54 3.04 -15.33
CA PRO A 56 -3.14 2.60 -15.36
C PRO A 56 -2.13 3.72 -15.62
N ASP A 57 -2.57 4.88 -16.10
CA ASP A 57 -1.69 5.99 -16.48
C ASP A 57 -1.27 6.88 -15.29
N HIS A 58 -1.78 6.57 -14.09
CA HIS A 58 -1.46 7.28 -12.86
C HIS A 58 -0.36 6.59 -12.04
N ASP A 59 0.34 7.36 -11.21
CA ASP A 59 1.35 6.85 -10.28
C ASP A 59 0.66 6.33 -9.01
N TRP A 60 0.49 5.01 -8.95
CA TRP A 60 -0.11 4.31 -7.83
C TRP A 60 0.95 3.82 -6.84
N ARG A 61 0.78 4.18 -5.56
CA ARG A 61 1.72 3.83 -4.50
C ARG A 61 1.04 3.32 -3.25
N VAL A 62 1.69 2.39 -2.56
CA VAL A 62 1.36 1.95 -1.21
C VAL A 62 2.50 2.39 -0.30
N ILE A 63 2.17 3.08 0.79
CA ILE A 63 3.14 3.50 1.81
C ILE A 63 2.74 2.84 3.12
N LEU A 64 3.65 2.08 3.69
CA LEU A 64 3.51 1.42 4.99
C LEU A 64 4.62 1.98 5.90
N ASN A 65 4.23 2.80 6.87
CA ASN A 65 5.16 3.38 7.84
C ASN A 65 4.86 2.82 9.24
N ALA A 66 5.71 1.94 9.75
CA ALA A 66 5.54 1.30 11.05
C ALA A 66 6.78 1.51 11.94
N PRO A 67 6.69 1.38 13.28
CA PRO A 67 7.79 1.66 14.19
C PRO A 67 9.11 0.99 13.83
N PHE A 68 9.06 -0.27 13.38
CA PHE A 68 10.24 -1.09 13.13
C PHE A 68 10.45 -1.46 11.66
N LYS A 69 9.61 -0.92 10.75
CA LYS A 69 9.73 -1.17 9.31
C LYS A 69 8.92 -0.17 8.52
N ASP A 70 9.57 0.44 7.53
CA ASP A 70 8.87 1.20 6.50
C ASP A 70 9.03 0.52 5.14
N SER A 71 8.02 0.63 4.29
CA SER A 71 8.07 0.18 2.90
C SER A 71 7.18 1.02 2.00
N GLU A 72 7.67 1.27 0.79
CA GLU A 72 6.92 1.91 -0.28
C GLU A 72 6.92 1.02 -1.51
N TYR A 73 5.73 0.73 -2.02
CA TYR A 73 5.53 -0.04 -3.24
C TYR A 73 4.95 0.86 -4.32
N GLN A 74 5.42 0.68 -5.56
CA GLN A 74 4.89 1.36 -6.74
C GLN A 74 4.33 0.33 -7.72
N ARG A 75 3.15 0.59 -8.27
CA ARG A 75 2.60 -0.24 -9.34
C ARG A 75 3.37 -0.01 -10.64
N ARG A 76 3.81 -1.09 -11.29
CA ARG A 76 4.58 -1.08 -12.56
C ARG A 76 3.97 -1.95 -13.64
N GLY A 77 2.65 -2.13 -13.57
CA GLY A 77 1.86 -3.00 -14.44
C GLY A 77 0.92 -3.89 -13.62
N LYS A 78 0.12 -4.68 -14.33
CA LYS A 78 -0.88 -5.58 -13.72
C LYS A 78 -0.26 -6.45 -12.63
N GLU A 79 -0.80 -6.35 -11.42
CA GLU A 79 -0.40 -7.09 -10.22
C GLU A 79 1.10 -6.94 -9.86
N LYS A 80 1.79 -5.93 -10.39
CA LYS A 80 3.23 -5.70 -10.18
C LYS A 80 3.46 -4.50 -9.28
N TRP A 81 3.26 -4.72 -7.98
CA TRP A 81 3.57 -3.73 -6.94
C TRP A 81 4.99 -3.95 -6.43
N VAL A 82 5.92 -3.18 -6.96
CA VAL A 82 7.37 -3.34 -6.72
C VAL A 82 7.80 -2.49 -5.54
N LEU A 83 8.50 -3.09 -4.57
CA LEU A 83 9.13 -2.36 -3.47
C LEU A 83 10.20 -1.41 -4.02
N ILE A 84 9.99 -0.10 -3.86
CA ILE A 84 10.91 0.94 -4.32
C ILE A 84 11.70 1.58 -3.18
N LYS A 85 11.22 1.46 -1.94
CA LYS A 85 11.90 1.95 -0.74
C LYS A 85 11.60 1.03 0.44
N SER A 86 12.60 0.80 1.28
CA SER A 86 12.44 0.18 2.59
C SER A 86 13.30 0.87 3.63
N GLY A 87 12.87 0.84 4.89
CA GLY A 87 13.54 1.48 6.02
C GLY A 87 13.36 0.71 7.32
N MET A 88 14.09 1.14 8.36
CA MET A 88 14.04 0.53 9.70
C MET A 88 12.81 0.96 10.52
N GLY A 89 11.91 1.76 9.95
CA GLY A 89 10.82 2.37 10.70
C GLY A 89 11.22 3.70 11.33
N PHE A 90 10.32 4.25 12.13
CA PHE A 90 10.47 5.56 12.77
C PHE A 90 10.89 5.50 14.25
N ALA A 91 11.08 4.31 14.83
CA ALA A 91 11.41 4.12 16.26
C ALA A 91 12.78 3.47 16.49
#